data_AF-A0A7R9IEC8-F1
#
_entry.id   AF-A0A7R9IEC8-F1
#
_cell.length_a   1.000
_cell.length_b   1.000
_cell.length_c   1.000
_cell.angle_alpha   90.00
_cell.angle_beta   90.00
_cell.angle_gamma   90.00
#
_symmetry.space_group_name_H-M   'P 1'
#
loop_
_entity.id
_entity.type
_entity.pdbx_description
1 polymer ?
#
loop_
_entity_poly.entity_id
_entity_poly.type
_entity_poly.pdbx_seq_one_letter_code
_entity_poly.pdbx_strand_id
1 'polypeptide(L)'
;MPRDESHHKLQLVSLSNMFIVERSAGSPLGRRNYIMGQCGKKAQTNLSTIKSLRVLRVLRPLKTIKRVPKLKAVFDCVVNSLKNVINILIVYILFQFIFAVIAVQLFNGKFFYCTDESKFTKEDCHGQYFVFEEGDTPEALERLWKTQSFHYDNVMAAMLTLFAVQTGEGWPQVLQNSMATTQDDHGPIQNYRIEMSIFYIVYFVVFPFFFVNIFVALIIITFQEQGEAELQDGEIDKNQKSCIDFTIGAKPLERYMPNKPNSFKYKVWRIVVSTPFEYFIMMLIVFNTLLLMMKINHLADEGRCRRYESDPYDSTCNC
;
A
#
# COMPACT_ATOMS: atom_id res chain seq x y z
N MET A 1 6.04 -38.84 10.76
CA MET A 1 4.98 -38.13 11.50
C MET A 1 4.87 -36.73 10.92
N PRO A 2 3.69 -36.36 10.39
CA PRO A 2 3.48 -35.12 9.65
C PRO A 2 2.97 -33.98 10.53
N ARG A 3 3.19 -32.76 10.04
CA ARG A 3 2.33 -31.56 10.07
C ARG A 3 1.71 -31.14 11.40
N ASP A 4 2.20 -30.01 11.91
CA ASP A 4 1.30 -28.94 12.34
C ASP A 4 1.73 -27.62 11.70
N GLU A 5 1.23 -27.41 10.48
CA GLU A 5 1.36 -26.17 9.71
C GLU A 5 -0.06 -25.62 9.41
N SER A 6 -0.97 -25.83 10.37
CA SER A 6 -2.40 -25.54 10.24
C SER A 6 -2.79 -24.21 10.91
N HIS A 7 -1.97 -23.69 11.83
CA HIS A 7 -2.35 -22.54 12.65
C HIS A 7 -1.96 -21.17 12.07
N HIS A 8 -1.09 -21.11 11.06
CA HIS A 8 -0.63 -19.83 10.51
C HIS A 8 -1.43 -19.32 9.28
N LYS A 9 -2.27 -20.16 8.67
CA LYS A 9 -3.12 -19.76 7.53
C LYS A 9 -4.52 -19.24 7.92
N LEU A 10 -4.90 -19.30 9.19
CA LEU A 10 -6.22 -18.87 9.68
C LEU A 10 -6.28 -17.40 10.14
N GLN A 11 -5.16 -16.67 10.20
CA GLN A 11 -5.19 -15.25 10.57
C GLN A 11 -5.23 -14.27 9.39
N LEU A 12 -4.99 -14.72 8.16
CA LEU A 12 -5.00 -13.83 6.98
C LEU A 12 -6.35 -13.74 6.26
N VAL A 13 -7.32 -14.62 6.57
CA VAL A 13 -8.67 -14.55 5.99
C VAL A 13 -9.64 -13.72 6.85
N SER A 14 -9.28 -13.40 8.10
CA SER A 14 -10.16 -12.68 9.03
C SER A 14 -10.12 -11.15 8.90
N LEU A 15 -9.20 -10.56 8.13
CA LEU A 15 -9.09 -9.10 7.97
C LEU A 15 -9.65 -8.56 6.65
N SER A 16 -9.92 -9.43 5.67
CA SER A 16 -10.51 -9.04 4.39
C SER A 16 -12.04 -9.11 4.37
N ASN A 17 -12.68 -9.83 5.31
CA ASN A 17 -14.13 -9.96 5.41
C ASN A 17 -14.83 -8.93 6.32
N MET A 18 -14.10 -7.95 6.87
CA MET A 18 -14.69 -6.94 7.77
C MET A 18 -15.13 -5.65 7.06
N PHE A 19 -15.02 -5.58 5.72
CA PHE A 19 -15.39 -4.37 4.95
C PHE A 19 -16.48 -4.58 3.88
N ILE A 20 -17.04 -5.79 3.76
CA ILE A 20 -18.10 -6.10 2.77
C ILE A 20 -19.18 -6.97 3.43
N VAL A 21 -19.89 -6.47 4.44
CA VAL A 21 -21.25 -6.95 4.78
C VAL A 21 -21.99 -5.79 5.46
N GLU A 22 -22.70 -4.98 4.68
CA GLU A 22 -23.97 -4.36 5.10
C GLU A 22 -24.65 -3.73 3.88
N ARG A 23 -25.28 -4.58 3.06
CA ARG A 23 -26.42 -4.19 2.23
C ARG A 23 -27.67 -4.69 2.94
N SER A 24 -28.66 -3.80 3.07
CA SER A 24 -30.07 -4.07 3.38
C SER A 24 -30.43 -4.47 4.82
N ALA A 25 -30.84 -3.47 5.60
CA ALA A 25 -31.90 -3.63 6.59
C ALA A 25 -32.95 -2.54 6.34
N GLY A 26 -34.08 -2.94 5.76
CA GLY A 26 -35.24 -2.07 5.56
C GLY A 26 -35.73 -1.49 6.88
N SER A 27 -36.06 -0.20 6.86
CA SER A 27 -36.69 0.49 7.96
C SER A 27 -38.22 0.37 7.86
N PRO A 28 -38.92 -0.16 8.89
CA PRO A 28 -40.36 -0.07 8.96
C PRO A 28 -40.77 1.22 9.70
N LEU A 29 -41.83 1.82 9.18
CA LEU A 29 -42.90 2.52 9.90
C LEU A 29 -42.55 3.73 10.79
N GLY A 30 -42.96 4.89 10.26
CA GLY A 30 -43.68 5.97 10.94
C GLY A 30 -43.59 6.12 12.47
N ARG A 31 -43.10 7.29 12.90
CA ARG A 31 -43.60 7.92 14.13
C ARG A 31 -43.43 9.44 14.14
N ARG A 32 -44.59 10.11 14.06
CA ARG A 32 -45.02 11.37 14.69
C ARG A 32 -43.97 12.44 15.03
N ASN A 33 -44.25 13.62 14.46
CA ASN A 33 -43.84 14.94 14.93
C ASN A 33 -43.77 15.05 16.46
N TYR A 34 -42.64 15.57 16.95
CA TYR A 34 -42.61 16.41 18.14
C TYR A 34 -41.80 17.67 17.82
N ILE A 35 -42.50 18.80 17.83
CA ILE A 35 -41.93 20.13 17.83
C ILE A 35 -41.24 20.31 19.17
N MET A 36 -39.91 20.54 19.17
CA MET A 36 -39.26 21.13 20.32
C MET A 36 -38.09 22.02 19.88
N GLY A 37 -38.34 23.32 20.00
CA GLY A 37 -37.41 24.35 20.49
C GLY A 37 -35.98 24.36 19.95
N GLN A 38 -35.71 25.37 19.12
CA GLN A 38 -34.34 25.89 18.99
C GLN A 38 -33.86 26.45 20.33
N CYS A 39 -32.94 25.74 21.01
CA CYS A 39 -31.98 26.34 21.93
C CYS A 39 -30.80 25.37 22.15
N GLY A 40 -29.56 25.79 21.89
CA GLY A 40 -28.37 25.09 22.40
C GLY A 40 -27.36 24.48 21.41
N LYS A 41 -27.17 25.02 20.20
CA LYS A 41 -26.11 24.55 19.26
C LYS A 41 -24.66 24.76 19.73
N LYS A 42 -24.41 25.39 20.89
CA LYS A 42 -23.04 25.58 21.45
C LYS A 42 -22.63 24.56 22.52
N ALA A 43 -23.54 23.73 23.04
CA ALA A 43 -23.20 22.76 24.11
C ALA A 43 -22.94 21.34 23.59
N GLN A 44 -23.58 20.93 22.48
CA GLN A 44 -23.49 19.56 21.97
C GLN A 44 -22.18 19.25 21.21
N THR A 45 -21.55 20.26 20.59
CA THR A 45 -20.23 20.15 19.95
C THR A 45 -19.09 19.98 20.96
N ASN A 46 -19.25 20.53 22.17
CA ASN A 46 -18.24 20.43 23.22
C ASN A 46 -18.21 19.04 23.88
N LEU A 47 -19.36 18.38 24.01
CA LEU A 47 -19.45 17.02 24.56
C LEU A 47 -18.90 15.94 23.61
N SER A 48 -19.09 16.09 22.29
CA SER A 48 -18.46 15.18 21.31
C SER A 48 -16.94 15.40 21.23
N THR A 49 -16.48 16.65 21.29
CA THR A 49 -15.04 16.99 21.33
C THR A 49 -14.35 16.37 22.56
N ILE A 50 -14.98 16.42 23.74
CA ILE A 50 -14.45 15.80 24.97
C ILE A 50 -14.42 14.26 24.88
N LYS A 51 -15.34 13.63 24.14
CA LYS A 51 -15.27 12.18 23.84
C LYS A 51 -14.11 11.86 22.91
N SER A 52 -13.87 12.66 21.87
CA SER A 52 -12.73 12.50 20.94
C SER A 52 -11.38 12.70 21.62
N LEU A 53 -11.25 13.55 22.64
CA LEU A 53 -10.01 13.71 23.42
C LEU A 53 -9.56 12.42 24.14
N ARG A 54 -10.46 11.42 24.30
CA ARG A 54 -10.08 10.10 24.83
C ARG A 54 -9.18 9.31 23.86
N VAL A 55 -9.22 9.60 22.56
CA VAL A 55 -8.29 9.02 21.56
C VAL A 55 -6.86 9.40 21.87
N LEU A 56 -6.58 10.57 22.46
CA LEU A 56 -5.20 10.98 22.83
C LEU A 56 -4.52 10.02 23.82
N ARG A 57 -5.28 9.16 24.49
CA ARG A 57 -4.74 8.07 25.33
C ARG A 57 -3.96 7.04 24.50
N VAL A 58 -4.19 6.95 23.18
CA VAL A 58 -3.40 6.13 22.25
C VAL A 58 -1.95 6.61 22.14
N LEU A 59 -1.67 7.88 22.48
CA LEU A 59 -0.33 8.47 22.49
C LEU A 59 0.45 8.17 23.79
N ARG A 60 -0.14 7.46 24.77
CA ARG A 60 0.56 7.08 26.01
C ARG A 60 1.92 6.40 25.79
N PRO A 61 2.12 5.51 24.78
CA PRO A 61 3.43 4.91 24.49
C PRO A 61 4.52 5.94 24.17
N LEU A 62 4.18 7.11 23.60
CA LEU A 62 5.14 8.19 23.36
C LEU A 62 5.73 8.75 24.67
N LYS A 63 4.99 8.66 25.78
CA LYS A 63 5.49 9.03 27.11
C LYS A 63 6.52 8.01 27.64
N THR A 64 6.43 6.75 27.21
CA THR A 64 7.37 5.67 27.54
C THR A 64 8.69 5.81 26.78
N ILE A 65 8.69 6.41 25.58
CA ILE A 65 9.92 6.73 24.82
C ILE A 65 10.90 7.54 25.67
N LYS A 66 10.40 8.52 26.44
CA LYS A 66 11.24 9.34 27.34
C LYS A 66 11.84 8.57 28.52
N ARG A 67 11.27 7.43 28.90
CA ARG A 67 11.76 6.59 30.01
C ARG A 67 12.83 5.59 29.58
N VAL A 68 12.86 5.22 28.30
CA VAL A 68 13.83 4.24 27.78
C VAL A 68 14.90 4.99 26.97
N PRO A 69 16.12 5.17 27.50
CA PRO A 69 17.15 5.99 26.86
C PRO A 69 17.52 5.51 25.46
N LYS A 70 17.49 4.19 25.22
CA LYS A 70 17.71 3.60 23.89
C LYS A 70 16.64 4.02 22.86
N LEU A 71 15.37 4.06 23.26
CA LEU A 71 14.26 4.44 22.36
C LEU A 71 14.21 5.95 22.14
N LYS A 72 14.57 6.74 23.17
CA LYS A 72 14.75 8.18 23.05
C LYS A 72 15.85 8.54 22.04
N ALA A 73 17.00 7.86 22.09
CA ALA A 73 18.09 8.11 21.14
C ALA A 73 17.64 7.90 19.68
N VAL A 74 16.91 6.81 19.40
CA VAL A 74 16.36 6.54 18.06
C VAL A 74 15.34 7.62 17.65
N PHE A 75 14.43 7.98 18.55
CA PHE A 75 13.43 9.02 18.27
C PHE A 75 14.06 10.39 18.01
N ASP A 76 15.04 10.80 18.83
CA ASP A 76 15.74 12.07 18.65
C ASP A 76 16.50 12.10 17.32
N CYS A 77 17.10 10.97 16.91
CA CYS A 77 17.73 10.82 15.59
C CYS A 77 16.71 11.01 14.45
N VAL A 78 15.53 10.36 14.52
CA VAL A 78 14.45 10.52 13.53
C VAL A 78 13.96 11.96 13.46
N VAL A 79 13.76 12.62 14.61
CA VAL A 79 13.31 14.03 14.62
C VAL A 79 14.40 14.96 14.06
N ASN A 80 15.67 14.67 14.31
CA ASN A 80 16.76 15.46 13.76
C ASN A 80 16.88 15.30 12.24
N SER A 81 16.74 14.08 11.71
CA SER A 81 16.75 13.84 10.27
C SER A 81 15.50 14.38 9.57
N LEU A 82 14.35 14.43 10.25
CA LEU A 82 13.12 15.03 9.72
C LEU A 82 13.26 16.53 9.39
N LYS A 83 14.12 17.28 10.09
CA LYS A 83 14.34 18.71 9.79
C LYS A 83 14.83 18.92 8.36
N ASN A 84 15.74 18.08 7.90
CA ASN A 84 16.27 18.15 6.54
C ASN A 84 15.21 17.70 5.51
N VAL A 85 14.38 16.71 5.88
CA VAL A 85 13.26 16.23 5.04
C VAL A 85 12.17 17.28 4.87
N ILE A 86 11.86 18.08 5.90
CA ILE A 86 10.82 19.12 5.83
C ILE A 86 11.14 20.16 4.74
N ASN A 87 12.42 20.55 4.58
CA ASN A 87 12.81 21.51 3.55
C ASN A 87 12.50 21.00 2.13
N ILE A 88 12.75 19.71 1.87
CA ILE A 88 12.36 19.09 0.59
C ILE A 88 10.85 19.01 0.47
N LEU A 89 10.17 18.58 1.54
CA LEU A 89 8.73 18.40 1.52
C LEU A 89 8.03 19.72 1.15
N ILE A 90 8.56 20.86 1.60
CA ILE A 90 8.08 22.18 1.19
C ILE A 90 8.23 22.37 -0.33
N VAL A 91 9.40 22.10 -0.90
CA VAL A 91 9.62 22.22 -2.36
C VAL A 91 8.71 21.28 -3.15
N TYR A 92 8.54 20.04 -2.67
CA TYR A 92 7.61 19.06 -3.23
C TYR A 92 6.16 19.56 -3.19
N ILE A 93 5.69 20.06 -2.04
CA ILE A 93 4.33 20.60 -1.89
C ILE A 93 4.12 21.81 -2.79
N LEU A 94 5.11 22.71 -2.92
CA LEU A 94 5.02 23.87 -3.81
C LEU A 94 4.88 23.45 -5.28
N PHE A 95 5.64 22.46 -5.71
CA PHE A 95 5.54 21.94 -7.07
C PHE A 95 4.20 21.23 -7.32
N GLN A 96 3.75 20.41 -6.37
CA GLN A 96 2.43 19.78 -6.38
C GLN A 96 1.31 20.82 -6.45
N PHE A 97 1.46 21.93 -5.73
CA PHE A 97 0.50 23.03 -5.69
C PHE A 97 0.33 23.69 -7.07
N ILE A 98 1.41 23.88 -7.83
CA ILE A 98 1.34 24.44 -9.19
C ILE A 98 0.44 23.57 -10.08
N PHE A 99 0.65 22.25 -10.09
CA PHE A 99 -0.20 21.32 -10.84
C PHE A 99 -1.63 21.24 -10.31
N ALA A 100 -1.82 21.35 -8.99
CA ALA A 100 -3.13 21.36 -8.38
C ALA A 100 -3.95 22.58 -8.82
N VAL A 101 -3.35 23.77 -8.86
CA VAL A 101 -4.02 24.97 -9.37
C VAL A 101 -4.41 24.78 -10.83
N ILE A 102 -3.51 24.28 -11.68
CA ILE A 102 -3.82 23.99 -13.10
C ILE A 102 -4.98 23.01 -13.21
N ALA A 103 -4.98 21.94 -12.42
CA ALA A 103 -6.03 20.92 -12.45
C ALA A 103 -7.39 21.47 -12.02
N VAL A 104 -7.44 22.33 -10.99
CA VAL A 104 -8.67 23.04 -10.59
C VAL A 104 -9.18 23.89 -11.76
N GLN A 105 -8.31 24.63 -12.45
CA GLN A 105 -8.75 25.46 -13.57
C GLN A 105 -9.29 24.63 -14.76
N LEU A 106 -8.82 23.40 -14.95
CA LEU A 106 -9.29 22.52 -16.02
C LEU A 106 -10.59 21.77 -15.67
N PHE A 107 -10.70 21.30 -14.43
CA PHE A 107 -11.66 20.25 -14.03
C PHE A 107 -12.63 20.66 -12.91
N ASN A 108 -12.55 21.89 -12.38
CA ASN A 108 -13.45 22.36 -11.33
C ASN A 108 -14.92 22.20 -11.74
N GLY A 109 -15.71 21.54 -10.89
CA GLY A 109 -17.16 21.40 -11.08
C GLY A 109 -17.58 20.37 -12.12
N LYS A 110 -16.66 19.57 -12.66
CA LYS A 110 -16.94 18.60 -13.75
C LYS A 110 -16.93 17.14 -13.33
N PHE A 111 -16.61 16.86 -12.06
CA PHE A 111 -16.45 15.51 -11.51
C PHE A 111 -17.73 14.98 -10.84
N PHE A 112 -18.90 15.40 -11.34
CA PHE A 112 -20.19 14.90 -10.88
C PHE A 112 -20.69 13.79 -11.79
N TYR A 113 -21.43 12.83 -11.23
CA TYR A 113 -22.08 11.76 -11.98
C TYR A 113 -23.42 11.39 -11.33
N CYS A 114 -24.34 10.86 -12.14
CA CYS A 114 -25.55 10.20 -11.65
C CYS A 114 -25.25 8.72 -11.41
N THR A 115 -25.89 8.10 -10.42
CA THR A 115 -25.79 6.64 -10.20
C THR A 115 -26.35 5.81 -11.36
N ASP A 116 -27.15 6.43 -12.23
CA ASP A 116 -27.67 5.85 -13.47
C ASP A 116 -26.94 6.48 -14.66
N GLU A 117 -26.23 5.66 -15.44
CA GLU A 117 -25.43 6.09 -16.61
C GLU A 117 -26.26 6.72 -17.73
N SER A 118 -27.58 6.50 -17.74
CA SER A 118 -28.47 7.07 -18.76
C SER A 118 -28.79 8.56 -18.57
N LYS A 119 -28.47 9.13 -17.39
CA LYS A 119 -28.82 10.51 -17.03
C LYS A 119 -27.57 11.38 -16.87
N PHE A 120 -27.53 12.49 -17.61
CA PHE A 120 -26.38 13.39 -17.68
C PHE A 120 -26.59 14.73 -16.98
N THR A 121 -27.76 15.03 -16.44
CA THR A 121 -28.00 16.30 -15.74
C THR A 121 -28.46 16.05 -14.32
N LYS A 122 -28.22 17.02 -13.43
CA LYS A 122 -28.70 16.96 -12.06
C LYS A 122 -30.22 16.93 -11.96
N GLU A 123 -30.91 17.64 -12.85
CA GLU A 123 -32.38 17.74 -12.90
C GLU A 123 -33.03 16.41 -13.33
N ASP A 124 -32.38 15.66 -14.23
CA ASP A 124 -32.88 14.36 -14.68
C ASP A 124 -32.51 13.20 -13.74
N CYS A 125 -31.57 13.42 -12.81
CA CYS A 125 -31.08 12.41 -11.86
C CYS A 125 -31.98 12.28 -10.62
N HIS A 126 -33.27 12.03 -10.85
CA HIS A 126 -34.27 11.81 -9.80
C HIS A 126 -35.09 10.54 -10.05
N GLY A 127 -35.69 10.00 -8.99
CA GLY A 127 -36.49 8.77 -9.03
C GLY A 127 -35.67 7.50 -8.80
N GLN A 128 -36.12 6.39 -9.35
CA GLN A 128 -35.49 5.07 -9.19
C GLN A 128 -35.00 4.53 -10.54
N TYR A 129 -33.97 3.69 -10.50
CA TYR A 129 -33.44 2.94 -11.64
C TYR A 129 -33.26 1.47 -11.25
N PHE A 130 -33.25 0.59 -12.24
CA PHE A 130 -33.12 -0.85 -12.04
C PHE A 130 -31.67 -1.28 -12.29
N VAL A 131 -31.09 -2.02 -11.34
CA VAL A 131 -29.79 -2.69 -11.53
C VAL A 131 -30.04 -4.16 -11.83
N PHE A 132 -29.42 -4.64 -12.91
CA PHE A 132 -29.48 -6.03 -13.34
C PHE A 132 -28.16 -6.71 -12.97
N GLU A 133 -28.17 -7.56 -11.95
CA GLU A 133 -27.07 -8.49 -11.64
C GLU A 133 -27.36 -9.85 -12.31
N GLU A 134 -26.33 -10.54 -12.82
CA GLU A 134 -26.50 -11.79 -13.55
C GLU A 134 -27.18 -12.87 -12.68
N GLY A 135 -28.39 -13.29 -13.10
CA GLY A 135 -29.12 -14.40 -12.48
C GLY A 135 -30.17 -14.01 -11.43
N ASP A 136 -30.27 -12.73 -11.06
CA ASP A 136 -31.21 -12.24 -10.04
C ASP A 136 -32.30 -11.31 -10.60
N THR A 137 -33.39 -11.14 -9.84
CA THR A 137 -34.43 -10.16 -10.16
C THR A 137 -33.90 -8.73 -10.00
N PRO A 138 -34.23 -7.79 -10.90
CA PRO A 138 -33.70 -6.43 -10.84
C PRO A 138 -34.11 -5.72 -9.56
N GLU A 139 -33.13 -5.15 -8.84
CA GLU A 139 -33.36 -4.32 -7.66
C GLU A 139 -33.56 -2.86 -8.08
N ALA A 140 -34.59 -2.21 -7.52
CA ALA A 140 -34.83 -0.79 -7.72
C ALA A 140 -34.02 0.03 -6.71
N LEU A 141 -33.08 0.84 -7.21
CA LEU A 141 -32.26 1.76 -6.41
C LEU A 141 -32.63 3.21 -6.70
N GLU A 142 -32.39 4.10 -5.73
CA GLU A 142 -32.63 5.54 -5.90
C GLU A 142 -31.50 6.19 -6.72
N ARG A 143 -31.89 7.09 -7.64
CA ARG A 143 -30.94 7.91 -8.41
C ARG A 143 -30.38 9.01 -7.52
N LEU A 144 -29.05 9.09 -7.44
CA LEU A 144 -28.37 10.10 -6.64
C LEU A 144 -27.31 10.82 -7.48
N TRP A 145 -27.33 12.15 -7.47
CA TRP A 145 -26.28 12.98 -8.04
C TRP A 145 -25.11 13.10 -7.06
N LYS A 146 -23.97 12.50 -7.40
CA LYS A 146 -22.82 12.38 -6.51
C LYS A 146 -21.56 12.95 -7.15
N THR A 147 -20.61 13.36 -6.32
CA THR A 147 -19.23 13.68 -6.73
C THR A 147 -18.39 12.42 -6.75
N GLN A 148 -17.44 12.35 -7.67
CA GLN A 148 -16.38 11.35 -7.62
C GLN A 148 -15.56 11.50 -6.32
N SER A 149 -15.02 10.39 -5.80
CA SER A 149 -14.21 10.40 -4.57
C SER A 149 -12.93 11.22 -4.72
N PHE A 150 -12.33 11.16 -5.91
CA PHE A 150 -11.20 11.97 -6.34
C PHE A 150 -11.70 13.00 -7.35
N HIS A 151 -11.56 14.28 -7.01
CA HIS A 151 -12.10 15.41 -7.77
C HIS A 151 -11.19 16.64 -7.64
N TYR A 152 -11.49 17.69 -8.40
CA TYR A 152 -10.66 18.89 -8.57
C TYR A 152 -11.39 20.20 -8.25
N ASP A 153 -12.42 20.18 -7.40
CA ASP A 153 -13.25 21.37 -7.13
C ASP A 153 -12.55 22.42 -6.26
N ASN A 154 -11.57 21.98 -5.45
CA ASN A 154 -10.75 22.87 -4.63
C ASN A 154 -9.30 22.38 -4.60
N VAL A 155 -8.38 23.28 -4.26
CA VAL A 155 -6.94 22.99 -4.34
C VAL A 155 -6.53 21.86 -3.40
N MET A 156 -7.12 21.73 -2.21
CA MET A 156 -6.78 20.62 -1.30
C MET A 156 -7.26 19.26 -1.82
N ALA A 157 -8.47 19.19 -2.37
CA ALA A 157 -8.98 17.98 -3.03
C ALA A 157 -8.13 17.64 -4.28
N ALA A 158 -7.75 18.64 -5.07
CA ALA A 158 -6.86 18.47 -6.22
C ALA A 158 -5.48 17.95 -5.80
N MET A 159 -4.90 18.48 -4.72
CA MET A 159 -3.63 18.00 -4.18
C MET A 159 -3.72 16.55 -3.71
N LEU A 160 -4.82 16.16 -3.04
CA LEU A 160 -5.06 14.78 -2.62
C LEU A 160 -5.22 13.85 -3.82
N THR A 161 -5.98 14.27 -4.83
CA THR A 161 -6.17 13.51 -6.07
C THR A 161 -4.84 13.33 -6.81
N LEU A 162 -4.04 14.39 -6.96
CA LEU A 162 -2.71 14.31 -7.58
C LEU A 162 -1.75 13.44 -6.76
N PHE A 163 -1.86 13.44 -5.43
CA PHE A 163 -1.09 12.54 -4.58
C PHE A 163 -1.43 11.07 -4.86
N ALA A 164 -2.72 10.72 -4.95
CA ALA A 164 -3.16 9.38 -5.32
C ALA A 164 -2.62 8.98 -6.72
N VAL A 165 -2.75 9.88 -7.70
CA VAL A 165 -2.21 9.68 -9.06
C VAL A 165 -0.71 9.43 -9.02
N GLN A 166 0.03 10.19 -8.23
CA GLN A 166 1.49 10.04 -8.09
C GLN A 166 1.89 8.71 -7.45
N THR A 167 1.11 8.20 -6.50
CA THR A 167 1.37 6.89 -5.89
C THR A 167 1.12 5.71 -6.84
N GLY A 168 0.49 5.97 -7.99
CA GLY A 168 0.13 4.92 -8.95
C GLY A 168 -1.14 4.15 -8.56
N GLU A 169 -1.85 4.57 -7.51
CA GLU A 169 -3.06 3.92 -7.02
C GLU A 169 -4.30 4.62 -7.58
N GLY A 170 -5.15 3.87 -8.29
CA GLY A 170 -6.41 4.39 -8.84
C GLY A 170 -6.28 5.47 -9.92
N TRP A 171 -5.06 5.79 -10.37
CA TRP A 171 -4.82 6.81 -11.40
C TRP A 171 -5.53 6.55 -12.74
N PRO A 172 -5.73 5.30 -13.24
CA PRO A 172 -6.44 5.10 -14.49
C PRO A 172 -7.90 5.54 -14.37
N GLN A 173 -8.53 5.33 -13.21
CA GLN A 173 -9.90 5.78 -12.96
C GLN A 173 -9.98 7.31 -12.94
N VAL A 174 -9.04 7.97 -12.27
CA VAL A 174 -8.98 9.44 -12.24
C VAL A 174 -8.79 10.02 -13.65
N LEU A 175 -7.89 9.42 -14.45
CA LEU A 175 -7.68 9.78 -15.84
C LEU A 175 -8.94 9.57 -16.69
N GLN A 176 -9.59 8.40 -16.59
CA GLN A 176 -10.82 8.10 -17.32
C GLN A 176 -11.94 9.08 -16.95
N ASN A 177 -12.12 9.35 -15.65
CA ASN A 177 -13.08 10.34 -15.17
C ASN A 177 -12.76 11.74 -15.72
N SER A 178 -11.48 12.13 -15.76
CA SER A 178 -11.03 13.38 -16.39
C SER A 178 -11.34 13.44 -17.89
N MET A 179 -11.10 12.36 -18.63
CA MET A 179 -11.41 12.28 -20.06
C MET A 179 -12.91 12.27 -20.36
N ALA A 180 -13.70 11.78 -19.41
CA ALA A 180 -15.15 11.76 -19.49
C ALA A 180 -15.81 13.09 -19.08
N THR A 181 -15.05 14.07 -18.57
CA THR A 181 -15.61 15.36 -18.16
C THR A 181 -16.18 16.16 -19.34
N THR A 182 -17.37 16.72 -19.15
CA THR A 182 -18.11 17.49 -20.16
C THR A 182 -18.11 18.99 -19.86
N GLN A 183 -19.24 19.67 -20.11
CA GLN A 183 -19.48 21.04 -19.67
C GLN A 183 -19.87 21.08 -18.20
N ASP A 184 -19.95 22.28 -17.64
CA ASP A 184 -20.36 22.49 -16.25
C ASP A 184 -21.79 21.94 -16.03
N ASP A 185 -22.04 21.38 -14.85
CA ASP A 185 -23.31 20.75 -14.43
C ASP A 185 -23.81 19.54 -15.26
N HIS A 186 -22.96 19.02 -16.15
CA HIS A 186 -23.23 17.80 -16.92
C HIS A 186 -22.41 16.61 -16.40
N GLY A 187 -23.00 15.43 -16.51
CA GLY A 187 -22.43 14.14 -16.13
C GLY A 187 -21.45 13.62 -17.18
N PRO A 188 -20.69 12.56 -16.84
CA PRO A 188 -19.59 12.11 -17.67
C PRO A 188 -20.08 11.50 -18.99
N ILE A 189 -19.40 11.80 -20.09
CA ILE A 189 -19.57 11.14 -21.38
C ILE A 189 -18.24 10.50 -21.77
N GLN A 190 -18.25 9.18 -21.94
CA GLN A 190 -17.04 8.42 -22.24
C GLN A 190 -16.36 8.94 -23.52
N ASN A 191 -15.04 9.12 -23.45
CA ASN A 191 -14.19 9.57 -24.56
C ASN A 191 -14.54 10.96 -25.14
N TYR A 192 -15.19 11.84 -24.37
CA TYR A 192 -15.54 13.18 -24.85
C TYR A 192 -14.33 14.11 -24.97
N ARG A 193 -13.46 14.17 -23.95
CA ARG A 193 -12.26 15.03 -23.90
C ARG A 193 -10.97 14.25 -23.72
N ILE A 194 -10.62 13.47 -24.73
CA ILE A 194 -9.40 12.63 -24.71
C ILE A 194 -8.13 13.50 -24.60
N GLU A 195 -8.17 14.74 -25.08
CA GLU A 195 -7.06 15.72 -25.01
C GLU A 195 -6.61 16.01 -23.57
N MET A 196 -7.50 15.86 -22.59
CA MET A 196 -7.18 16.07 -21.17
C MET A 196 -6.20 15.04 -20.62
N SER A 197 -5.99 13.92 -21.32
CA SER A 197 -4.95 12.93 -20.98
C SER A 197 -3.53 13.50 -21.02
N ILE A 198 -3.28 14.53 -21.84
CA ILE A 198 -1.98 15.19 -21.95
C ILE A 198 -1.53 15.76 -20.59
N PHE A 199 -2.45 16.28 -19.80
CA PHE A 199 -2.15 16.77 -18.45
C PHE A 199 -1.47 15.69 -17.59
N TYR A 200 -2.02 14.47 -17.60
CA TYR A 200 -1.49 13.36 -16.82
C TYR A 200 -0.17 12.83 -17.40
N ILE A 201 -0.02 12.78 -18.73
CA ILE A 201 1.25 12.39 -19.36
C ILE A 201 2.36 13.36 -18.95
N VAL A 202 2.11 14.67 -19.03
CA VAL A 202 3.08 15.69 -18.61
C VAL A 202 3.36 15.55 -17.11
N TYR A 203 2.34 15.36 -16.28
CA TYR A 203 2.53 15.13 -14.85
C TYR A 203 3.41 13.90 -14.57
N PHE A 204 3.16 12.76 -15.22
CA PHE A 204 3.93 11.53 -15.04
C PHE A 204 5.37 11.59 -15.59
N VAL A 205 5.65 12.45 -16.55
CA VAL A 205 7.03 12.63 -17.04
C VAL A 205 7.78 13.63 -16.17
N VAL A 206 7.19 14.79 -15.95
CA VAL A 206 7.87 15.91 -15.28
C VAL A 206 8.00 15.66 -13.78
N PHE A 207 6.96 15.13 -13.13
CA PHE A 207 6.93 15.01 -11.69
C PHE A 207 7.96 13.99 -11.16
N PRO A 208 8.06 12.75 -11.68
CA PRO A 208 9.08 11.81 -11.22
C PRO A 208 10.50 12.29 -11.51
N PHE A 209 10.74 12.94 -12.65
CA PHE A 209 12.05 13.51 -12.97
C PHE A 209 12.47 14.56 -11.93
N PHE A 210 11.58 15.52 -11.65
CA PHE A 210 11.83 16.53 -10.62
C PHE A 210 12.01 15.92 -9.23
N PHE A 211 11.14 14.97 -8.85
CA PHE A 211 11.19 14.30 -7.56
C PHE A 211 12.49 13.53 -7.33
N VAL A 212 12.93 12.73 -8.31
CA VAL A 212 14.19 11.99 -8.23
C VAL A 212 15.37 12.94 -8.14
N ASN A 213 15.39 14.02 -8.93
CA ASN A 213 16.51 14.98 -8.91
C ASN A 213 16.65 15.67 -7.54
N ILE A 214 15.55 16.09 -6.93
CA ILE A 214 15.58 16.68 -5.58
C ILE A 214 15.99 15.65 -4.54
N PHE A 215 15.47 14.43 -4.64
CA PHE A 215 15.79 13.37 -3.69
C PHE A 215 17.27 12.98 -3.73
N VAL A 216 17.83 12.81 -4.93
CA VAL A 216 19.26 12.52 -5.14
C VAL A 216 20.13 13.66 -4.59
N ALA A 217 19.79 14.92 -4.89
CA ALA A 217 20.54 16.07 -4.40
C ALA A 217 20.59 16.10 -2.86
N LEU A 218 19.48 15.81 -2.17
CA LEU A 218 19.47 15.71 -0.71
C LEU A 218 20.31 14.55 -0.20
N ILE A 219 20.15 13.35 -0.78
CA ILE A 219 20.95 12.20 -0.35
C ILE A 219 22.44 12.54 -0.42
N ILE A 220 22.88 13.21 -1.49
CA ILE A 220 24.27 13.67 -1.62
C ILE A 220 24.64 14.66 -0.50
N ILE A 221 23.84 15.71 -0.27
CA ILE A 221 24.13 16.71 0.78
C ILE A 221 24.22 16.05 2.16
N THR A 222 23.27 15.17 2.48
CA THR A 222 23.25 14.47 3.78
C THR A 222 24.42 13.49 3.93
N PHE A 223 24.83 12.80 2.87
CA PHE A 223 26.04 11.97 2.90
C PHE A 223 27.32 12.78 3.02
N GLN A 224 27.39 13.94 2.37
CA GLN A 224 28.52 14.86 2.51
C GLN A 224 28.61 15.40 3.94
N GLU A 225 27.49 15.88 4.50
CA GLU A 225 27.44 16.41 5.87
C GLU A 225 27.82 15.34 6.92
N GLN A 226 27.34 14.09 6.77
CA GLN A 226 27.77 12.98 7.63
C GLN A 226 29.23 12.60 7.40
N GLY A 227 29.69 12.62 6.14
CA GLY A 227 31.07 12.34 5.78
C GLY A 227 32.04 13.31 6.45
N GLU A 228 31.73 14.61 6.41
CA GLU A 228 32.50 15.68 7.04
C GLU A 228 32.44 15.62 8.57
N ALA A 229 31.28 15.31 9.16
CA ALA A 229 31.13 15.16 10.60
C ALA A 229 31.92 13.96 11.15
N GLU A 230 32.00 12.84 10.42
CA GLU A 230 32.83 11.70 10.82
C GLU A 230 34.34 11.98 10.68
N LEU A 231 34.74 12.85 9.75
CA LEU A 231 36.14 13.29 9.60
C LEU A 231 36.56 14.25 10.73
N GLN A 232 35.63 14.89 11.43
CA GLN A 232 35.94 15.75 12.58
C GLN A 232 36.27 14.97 13.87
N ASP A 233 35.97 13.67 13.96
CA ASP A 233 36.13 12.88 15.20
C ASP A 233 37.54 12.28 15.43
N GLY A 234 38.56 12.68 14.65
CA GLY A 234 39.96 12.41 14.99
C GLY A 234 40.95 12.41 13.83
N GLU A 235 42.25 12.45 14.16
CA GLU A 235 43.39 12.38 13.20
C GLU A 235 43.48 11.04 12.42
N ILE A 236 42.63 10.06 12.75
CA ILE A 236 42.71 8.68 12.25
C ILE A 236 41.65 8.44 11.17
N ASP A 237 42.07 7.98 10.00
CA ASP A 237 41.20 7.70 8.86
C ASP A 237 40.21 6.55 9.12
N LYS A 238 39.06 6.56 8.43
CA LYS A 238 38.02 5.51 8.54
C LYS A 238 38.58 4.11 8.29
N ASN A 239 39.48 3.95 7.32
CA ASN A 239 40.07 2.65 7.00
C ASN A 239 41.03 2.18 8.10
N GLN A 240 41.75 3.11 8.72
CA GLN A 240 42.64 2.81 9.85
C GLN A 240 41.84 2.38 11.07
N LYS A 241 40.77 3.09 11.41
CA LYS A 241 39.86 2.71 12.50
C LYS A 241 39.28 1.30 12.31
N SER A 242 38.79 0.99 11.10
CA SER A 242 38.26 -0.34 10.77
C SER A 242 39.30 -1.46 10.92
N CYS A 243 40.55 -1.21 10.49
CA CYS A 243 41.66 -2.15 10.66
C CYS A 243 42.01 -2.38 12.15
N ILE A 244 42.03 -1.32 12.95
CA ILE A 244 42.29 -1.37 14.39
C ILE A 244 41.19 -2.16 15.10
N ASP A 245 39.91 -1.84 14.82
CA ASP A 245 38.75 -2.52 15.41
C ASP A 245 38.72 -4.01 15.02
N PHE A 246 39.06 -4.34 13.77
CA PHE A 246 39.19 -5.73 13.33
C PHE A 246 40.30 -6.46 14.08
N THR A 247 41.48 -5.84 14.23
CA THR A 247 42.62 -6.45 14.91
C THR A 247 42.35 -6.67 16.39
N ILE A 248 41.68 -5.73 17.05
CA ILE A 248 41.30 -5.83 18.47
C ILE A 248 40.16 -6.84 18.67
N GLY A 249 39.20 -6.89 17.75
CA GLY A 249 38.02 -7.76 17.82
C GLY A 249 38.23 -9.18 17.29
N ALA A 250 39.34 -9.45 16.60
CA ALA A 250 39.61 -10.74 15.99
C ALA A 250 39.71 -11.83 17.06
N LYS A 251 38.77 -12.77 17.01
CA LYS A 251 38.82 -14.02 17.79
C LYS A 251 39.26 -15.16 16.88
N PRO A 252 40.04 -16.12 17.38
CA PRO A 252 40.47 -17.27 16.59
C PRO A 252 39.24 -18.07 16.13
N LEU A 253 39.24 -18.45 14.85
CA LEU A 253 38.22 -19.34 14.30
C LEU A 253 38.45 -20.76 14.86
N GLU A 254 37.48 -21.28 15.61
CA GLU A 254 37.50 -22.64 16.12
C GLU A 254 37.18 -23.63 15.00
N ARG A 255 38.22 -24.12 14.31
CA ARG A 255 38.06 -25.18 13.31
C ARG A 255 38.24 -26.55 13.96
N TYR A 256 37.16 -27.34 14.00
CA TYR A 256 37.23 -28.72 14.48
C TYR A 256 38.12 -29.56 13.55
N MET A 257 39.18 -30.14 14.10
CA MET A 257 40.06 -31.11 13.42
C MET A 257 40.08 -32.42 14.24
N PRO A 258 39.78 -33.58 13.62
CA PRO A 258 39.85 -34.86 14.32
C PRO A 258 41.29 -35.19 14.76
N ASN A 259 41.48 -35.53 16.04
CA ASN A 259 42.81 -35.74 16.65
C ASN A 259 43.60 -36.95 16.13
N LYS A 260 42.96 -37.90 15.43
CA LYS A 260 43.59 -39.18 15.01
C LYS A 260 43.56 -39.36 13.49
N PRO A 261 44.70 -39.31 12.79
CA PRO A 261 44.75 -39.34 11.32
C PRO A 261 44.32 -40.68 10.69
N ASN A 262 44.48 -41.80 11.41
CA ASN A 262 44.05 -43.13 10.94
C ASN A 262 42.61 -43.49 11.36
N SER A 263 41.86 -42.56 11.95
CA SER A 263 40.48 -42.82 12.36
C SER A 263 39.50 -42.67 11.19
N PHE A 264 38.46 -43.52 11.16
CA PHE A 264 37.32 -43.35 10.26
C PHE A 264 36.71 -41.94 10.34
N LYS A 265 36.71 -41.34 11.53
CA LYS A 265 36.24 -39.95 11.75
C LYS A 265 37.01 -38.93 10.91
N TYR A 266 38.32 -39.11 10.74
CA TYR A 266 39.16 -38.22 9.94
C TYR A 266 38.93 -38.42 8.42
N LYS A 267 38.65 -39.65 7.98
CA LYS A 267 38.26 -39.93 6.57
C LYS A 267 36.93 -39.26 6.21
N VAL A 268 35.92 -39.36 7.08
CA VAL A 268 34.61 -38.71 6.88
C VAL A 268 34.76 -37.18 6.89
N TRP A 269 35.48 -36.63 7.87
CA TRP A 269 35.75 -35.19 7.94
C TRP A 269 36.45 -34.68 6.67
N ARG A 270 37.43 -35.42 6.15
CA ARG A 270 38.13 -35.06 4.91
C ARG A 270 37.19 -35.02 3.70
N ILE A 271 36.20 -35.91 3.61
CA ILE A 271 35.21 -35.92 2.53
C ILE A 271 34.26 -34.74 2.67
N VAL A 272 33.72 -34.51 3.87
CA VAL A 272 32.74 -33.44 4.12
C VAL A 272 33.33 -32.04 3.92
N VAL A 273 34.61 -31.86 4.27
CA VAL A 273 35.33 -30.57 4.11
C VAL A 273 35.94 -30.42 2.70
N SER A 274 35.78 -31.40 1.82
CA SER A 274 36.34 -31.35 0.47
C SER A 274 35.51 -30.48 -0.47
N THR A 275 36.16 -29.69 -1.32
CA THR A 275 35.53 -28.90 -2.37
C THR A 275 34.62 -29.69 -3.33
N PRO A 276 34.92 -30.95 -3.76
CA PRO A 276 33.99 -31.70 -4.60
C PRO A 276 32.68 -32.05 -3.89
N PHE A 277 32.69 -32.26 -2.57
CA PHE A 277 31.47 -32.48 -1.80
C PHE A 277 30.59 -31.22 -1.73
N GLU A 278 31.21 -30.04 -1.64
CA GLU A 278 30.49 -28.75 -1.70
C GLU A 278 29.77 -28.57 -3.05
N TYR A 279 30.45 -28.82 -4.19
CA TYR A 279 29.82 -28.77 -5.51
C TYR A 279 28.69 -29.79 -5.67
N PHE A 280 28.84 -30.98 -5.09
CA PHE A 280 27.78 -32.01 -5.11
C PHE A 280 26.51 -31.53 -4.39
N ILE A 281 26.65 -30.94 -3.19
CA ILE A 281 25.52 -30.39 -2.44
C ILE A 281 24.88 -29.22 -3.20
N MET A 282 25.67 -28.32 -3.78
CA MET A 282 25.12 -27.22 -4.59
C MET A 282 24.33 -27.74 -5.80
N MET A 283 24.83 -28.77 -6.49
CA MET A 283 24.11 -29.41 -7.61
C MET A 283 22.80 -30.05 -7.16
N LEU A 284 22.77 -30.69 -5.99
CA LEU A 284 21.52 -31.23 -5.42
C LEU A 284 20.50 -30.13 -5.07
N ILE A 285 20.96 -28.99 -4.56
CA ILE A 285 20.09 -27.84 -4.30
C ILE A 285 19.51 -27.32 -5.62
N VAL A 286 20.34 -27.09 -6.64
CA VAL A 286 19.89 -26.64 -7.97
C VAL A 286 18.94 -27.63 -8.61
N PHE A 287 19.22 -28.92 -8.52
CA PHE A 287 18.34 -29.94 -9.04
C PHE A 287 16.98 -29.96 -8.32
N ASN A 288 16.99 -29.85 -6.99
CA ASN A 288 15.76 -29.78 -6.20
C ASN A 288 14.94 -28.50 -6.49
N THR A 289 15.58 -27.35 -6.71
CA THR A 289 14.87 -26.13 -7.11
C THR A 289 14.28 -26.23 -8.51
N LEU A 290 15.00 -26.85 -9.47
CA LEU A 290 14.48 -27.14 -10.80
C LEU A 290 13.28 -28.10 -10.76
N LEU A 291 13.34 -29.15 -9.93
CA LEU A 291 12.21 -30.05 -9.70
C LEU A 291 10.98 -29.31 -9.15
N LEU A 292 11.18 -28.35 -8.25
CA LEU A 292 10.09 -27.50 -7.74
C LEU A 292 9.53 -26.56 -8.81
N MET A 293 10.37 -26.01 -9.68
CA MET A 293 9.94 -25.17 -10.82
C MET A 293 9.19 -25.96 -11.89
N MET A 294 9.49 -27.26 -12.05
CA MET A 294 8.81 -28.14 -13.00
C MET A 294 7.42 -28.61 -12.52
N LYS A 295 6.98 -28.22 -11.31
CA LYS A 295 5.65 -28.56 -10.81
C LYS A 295 4.57 -27.78 -11.57
N ILE A 296 4.06 -28.40 -12.64
CA ILE A 296 2.92 -27.91 -13.43
C ILE A 296 1.63 -28.53 -12.89
N ASN A 297 0.57 -27.71 -12.72
CA ASN A 297 -0.70 -28.10 -12.09
C ASN A 297 -1.49 -29.21 -12.81
N HIS A 298 -1.12 -29.60 -14.03
CA HIS A 298 -1.82 -30.64 -14.80
C HIS A 298 -1.66 -32.07 -14.23
N LEU A 299 -0.63 -32.34 -13.42
CA LEU A 299 -0.46 -33.66 -12.79
C LEU A 299 -1.30 -33.82 -11.50
N ALA A 300 -2.01 -32.78 -11.05
CA ALA A 300 -2.93 -32.87 -9.92
C ALA A 300 -4.33 -33.37 -10.34
N ASP A 301 -4.65 -33.37 -11.63
CA ASP A 301 -5.98 -33.73 -12.13
C ASP A 301 -6.16 -35.24 -12.38
N GLU A 302 -5.08 -36.00 -12.61
CA GLU A 302 -5.17 -37.48 -12.66
C GLU A 302 -5.60 -38.09 -11.30
N GLY A 303 -5.33 -37.40 -10.19
CA GLY A 303 -5.80 -37.79 -8.86
C GLY A 303 -7.21 -37.33 -8.50
N ARG A 304 -7.75 -36.31 -9.20
CA ARG A 304 -9.13 -35.82 -9.01
C ARG A 304 -10.12 -36.53 -9.92
N CYS A 305 -9.76 -36.88 -11.15
CA CYS A 305 -10.64 -37.64 -12.03
C CYS A 305 -10.93 -39.06 -11.50
N ARG A 306 -9.98 -39.72 -10.80
CA ARG A 306 -10.27 -41.01 -10.15
C ARG A 306 -11.27 -40.94 -8.99
N ARG A 307 -11.57 -39.75 -8.45
CA ARG A 307 -12.50 -39.62 -7.32
C ARG A 307 -13.94 -39.36 -7.76
N TYR A 308 -14.18 -38.98 -9.01
CA TYR A 308 -15.53 -38.74 -9.55
C TYR A 308 -16.10 -39.91 -10.36
N GLU A 309 -15.30 -40.93 -10.71
CA GLU A 309 -15.76 -42.15 -11.38
C GLU A 309 -16.61 -43.09 -10.48
N SER A 310 -16.99 -42.65 -9.27
CA SER A 310 -17.81 -43.44 -8.33
C SER A 310 -19.25 -42.93 -8.15
N ASP A 311 -19.64 -41.84 -8.81
CA ASP A 311 -21.03 -41.34 -8.76
C ASP A 311 -21.77 -41.68 -10.07
N PRO A 312 -22.79 -42.57 -10.06
CA PRO A 312 -23.50 -43.01 -11.27
C PRO A 312 -24.48 -41.98 -11.86
N TYR A 313 -24.43 -40.70 -11.47
CA TYR A 313 -25.48 -39.72 -11.77
C TYR A 313 -25.02 -38.33 -12.19
N ASP A 314 -23.74 -38.11 -12.51
CA ASP A 314 -23.30 -36.81 -13.04
C ASP A 314 -22.94 -36.91 -14.54
N SER A 315 -23.91 -36.52 -15.37
CA SER A 315 -23.80 -36.50 -16.83
C SER A 315 -23.33 -35.14 -17.38
N THR A 316 -22.39 -34.47 -16.72
CA THR A 316 -21.85 -33.20 -17.24
C THR A 316 -20.32 -33.12 -17.26
N CYS A 317 -19.71 -33.80 -18.23
CA CYS A 317 -18.40 -33.40 -18.74
C CYS A 317 -18.32 -33.72 -20.24
N ASN A 318 -18.69 -32.74 -21.08
CA ASN A 318 -18.35 -32.76 -22.50
C ASN A 318 -16.87 -32.37 -22.64
N CYS A 319 -16.11 -33.21 -23.34
CA CYS A 319 -14.83 -32.86 -23.95
C CYS A 319 -15.00 -31.75 -25.00
#